data_AF-A0A352S7T7-F1
#
_entry.id   AF-A0A352S7T7-F1
#
_cell.length_a   1.000
_cell.length_b   1.000
_cell.length_c   1.000
_cell.angle_alpha   90.00
_cell.angle_beta   90.00
_cell.angle_gamma   90.00
#
_symmetry.space_group_name_H-M   'P 1'
#
loop_
_entity.id
_entity.type
_entity.pdbx_description
1 polymer ?
#
loop_
_entity_poly.entity_id
_entity_poly.type
_entity_poly.pdbx_seq_one_letter_code
_entity_poly.pdbx_strand_id
1 'polypeptide(L)'
;ELGWGGWWFWDPVENSSFIPWLVGTALIHSLAVTEKRASFKNWTVLLSIGAFSCSLLGAFLVRSGVLTSVHAFATDPRRGLFILILLTVIVGTSLALFAWRAPKVGMGGRFDTVSRESLLLANNVLLVVTAGAVALGTLYPLLIDALGLGKLSVGPPYFNAVFVPLMIPALLLIAVGPVANWKAAQFGAIFRQLRVPMIAAPVVGLTAPFVLGHWSGSAALGLMLATWIAVSVGTGIFGRMRATRGGLRAQPRSWLGMHMAHLGIAVFVTGVTIVSGYETERDVRLAQGESVSIGGYNLTLVGVRSARGPNYVTQIGDIELSRDGKVLRRLHPEKRNYPASQMPMTEVAIDANGLRHVYAALGEPLGEGVWSVRVYHKPFVDWIWIG
;
A
#
# COMPACT_ATOMS: atom_id res chain seq x y z
N GLU A 1 -6.59 -17.16 -10.36
CA GLU A 1 -6.36 -16.06 -9.39
C GLU A 1 -6.96 -14.78 -9.96
N LEU A 2 -7.21 -13.74 -9.14
CA LEU A 2 -7.61 -12.43 -9.68
C LEU A 2 -6.51 -11.94 -10.61
N GLY A 3 -6.86 -11.53 -11.82
CA GLY A 3 -5.89 -11.15 -12.85
C GLY A 3 -4.90 -10.13 -12.26
N TRP A 4 -3.62 -10.53 -12.14
CA TRP A 4 -2.53 -9.78 -11.48
C TRP A 4 -2.10 -8.50 -12.25
N GLY A 5 -3.05 -7.83 -12.91
CA GLY A 5 -2.86 -6.63 -13.72
C GLY A 5 -2.40 -5.39 -12.94
N GLY A 6 -2.39 -5.44 -11.59
CA GLY A 6 -1.96 -4.33 -10.73
C GLY A 6 -1.58 -4.82 -9.32
N TRP A 7 -0.98 -3.94 -8.52
CA TRP A 7 -0.63 -4.22 -7.11
C TRP A 7 -1.68 -3.67 -6.12
N TRP A 8 -2.54 -2.75 -6.56
CA TRP A 8 -3.64 -2.16 -5.77
C TRP A 8 -4.73 -1.66 -6.73
N PHE A 9 -5.98 -2.06 -6.50
CA PHE A 9 -7.11 -1.78 -7.39
C PHE A 9 -8.08 -0.73 -6.83
N TRP A 10 -7.89 -0.30 -5.60
CA TRP A 10 -8.83 0.59 -4.89
C TRP A 10 -10.25 0.02 -4.84
N ASP A 11 -10.38 -1.30 -4.77
CA ASP A 11 -11.68 -1.93 -4.67
C ASP A 11 -12.25 -1.77 -3.23
N PRO A 12 -13.57 -1.87 -3.03
CA PRO A 12 -14.17 -1.62 -1.72
C PRO A 12 -13.61 -2.52 -0.59
N VAL A 13 -13.22 -3.76 -0.90
CA VAL A 13 -12.64 -4.69 0.09
C VAL A 13 -11.24 -4.21 0.49
N GLU A 14 -10.36 -3.96 -0.48
CA GLU A 14 -9.04 -3.35 -0.25
C GLU A 14 -9.14 -2.07 0.57
N ASN A 15 -10.00 -1.13 0.18
CA ASN A 15 -10.19 0.15 0.85
C ASN A 15 -10.65 -0.02 2.29
N SER A 16 -11.63 -0.91 2.51
CA SER A 16 -12.16 -1.20 3.85
C SER A 16 -11.12 -1.81 4.78
N SER A 17 -10.18 -2.58 4.23
CA SER A 17 -9.05 -3.13 4.99
C SER A 17 -7.98 -2.08 5.29
N PHE A 18 -7.82 -1.07 4.43
CA PHE A 18 -6.78 -0.04 4.55
C PHE A 18 -7.13 1.10 5.54
N ILE A 19 -8.40 1.51 5.60
CA ILE A 19 -8.86 2.61 6.49
C ILE A 19 -8.44 2.40 7.97
N PRO A 20 -8.61 1.21 8.59
CA PRO A 20 -8.16 0.97 9.97
C PRO A 20 -6.65 1.16 10.17
N TRP A 21 -5.83 0.84 9.16
CA TRP A 21 -4.37 1.03 9.24
C TRP A 21 -3.99 2.50 9.28
N LEU A 22 -4.68 3.37 8.54
CA LEU A 22 -4.46 4.82 8.59
C LEU A 22 -4.80 5.38 9.98
N VAL A 23 -5.95 5.02 10.52
CA VAL A 23 -6.38 5.45 11.87
C VAL A 23 -5.49 4.85 12.96
N GLY A 24 -5.10 3.58 12.83
CA GLY A 24 -4.18 2.90 13.72
C GLY A 24 -2.77 3.50 13.71
N THR A 25 -2.28 3.92 12.55
CA THR A 25 -1.00 4.63 12.44
C THR A 25 -1.07 5.98 13.15
N ALA A 26 -2.16 6.74 12.98
CA ALA A 26 -2.39 7.97 13.74
C ALA A 26 -2.45 7.70 15.25
N LEU A 27 -3.06 6.57 15.66
CA LEU A 27 -3.14 6.16 17.06
C LEU A 27 -1.76 5.92 17.67
N ILE A 28 -0.87 5.18 17.00
CA ILE A 28 0.49 4.90 17.48
C ILE A 28 1.27 6.21 17.69
N HIS A 29 1.14 7.16 16.76
CA HIS A 29 1.78 8.47 16.89
C HIS A 29 1.16 9.31 18.02
N SER A 30 -0.16 9.25 18.19
CA SER A 30 -0.86 9.91 19.31
C SER A 30 -0.43 9.34 20.66
N LEU A 31 -0.31 8.01 20.76
CA LEU A 31 0.16 7.32 21.96
C LEU A 31 1.56 7.78 22.37
N ALA A 32 2.47 7.96 21.41
CA ALA A 32 3.80 8.48 21.69
C ALA A 32 3.76 9.89 22.32
N VAL A 33 2.86 10.76 21.87
CA VAL A 33 2.65 12.08 22.49
C VAL A 33 2.02 11.94 23.88
N THR A 34 1.02 11.09 24.02
CA THR A 34 0.35 10.86 25.32
C THR A 34 1.32 10.32 26.36
N GLU A 35 2.17 9.35 26.01
CA GLU A 35 3.15 8.76 26.91
C GLU A 35 4.22 9.77 27.33
N LYS A 36 4.78 10.54 26.37
CA LYS A 36 5.89 11.46 26.67
C LYS A 36 5.43 12.78 27.29
N ARG A 37 4.23 13.25 26.96
CA ARG A 37 3.78 14.63 27.23
C ARG A 37 2.50 14.75 28.04
N ALA A 38 1.80 13.63 28.27
CA ALA A 38 0.45 13.61 28.84
C ALA A 38 -0.56 14.48 28.07
N SER A 39 -0.27 14.82 26.80
CA SER A 39 -1.16 15.54 25.88
C SER A 39 -1.88 14.55 24.95
N PHE A 40 -2.92 15.02 24.26
CA PHE A 40 -3.72 14.23 23.30
C PHE A 40 -4.49 13.04 23.89
N LYS A 41 -4.69 12.97 25.22
CA LYS A 41 -5.41 11.86 25.86
C LYS A 41 -6.77 11.57 25.21
N ASN A 42 -7.61 12.60 25.05
CA ASN A 42 -8.92 12.46 24.40
C ASN A 42 -8.80 12.03 22.93
N TRP A 43 -7.84 12.60 22.20
CA TRP A 43 -7.59 12.26 20.80
C TRP A 43 -7.14 10.80 20.63
N THR A 44 -6.23 10.34 21.49
CA THR A 44 -5.77 8.94 21.55
C THR A 44 -6.92 7.97 21.81
N VAL A 45 -7.82 8.29 22.75
CA VAL A 45 -9.01 7.45 23.00
C VAL A 45 -9.93 7.45 21.79
N LEU A 46 -10.20 8.61 21.18
CA LEU A 46 -11.04 8.69 19.99
C LEU A 46 -10.46 7.91 18.81
N LEU A 47 -9.14 7.99 18.58
CA LEU A 47 -8.44 7.20 17.56
C LEU A 47 -8.49 5.70 17.86
N SER A 48 -8.44 5.30 19.14
CA SER A 48 -8.58 3.89 19.53
C SER A 48 -9.98 3.35 19.21
N ILE A 49 -11.01 4.11 19.57
CA ILE A 49 -12.41 3.79 19.22
C ILE A 49 -12.55 3.78 17.70
N GLY A 50 -12.01 4.78 17.00
CA GLY A 50 -12.07 4.92 15.55
C GLY A 50 -11.41 3.75 14.82
N ALA A 51 -10.18 3.37 15.19
CA ALA A 51 -9.46 2.26 14.55
C ALA A 51 -10.22 0.95 14.68
N PHE A 52 -10.75 0.65 15.88
CA PHE A 52 -11.58 -0.54 16.09
C PHE A 52 -12.90 -0.46 15.32
N SER A 53 -13.56 0.69 15.33
CA SER A 53 -14.81 0.94 14.60
C SER A 53 -14.63 0.76 13.09
N CYS A 54 -13.54 1.28 12.52
CA CYS A 54 -13.20 1.10 11.12
C CYS A 54 -12.94 -0.38 10.78
N SER A 55 -12.27 -1.13 11.67
CA SER A 55 -12.05 -2.57 11.46
C SER A 55 -13.37 -3.34 11.44
N LEU A 56 -14.30 -2.99 12.34
CA LEU A 56 -15.62 -3.62 12.41
C LEU A 56 -16.50 -3.22 11.22
N LEU A 57 -16.42 -1.96 10.78
CA LEU A 57 -17.03 -1.49 9.55
C LEU A 57 -16.51 -2.27 8.34
N GLY A 58 -15.20 -2.48 8.22
CA GLY A 58 -14.64 -3.31 7.16
C GLY A 58 -15.20 -4.73 7.17
N ALA A 59 -15.27 -5.37 8.34
CA ALA A 59 -15.89 -6.69 8.47
C ALA A 59 -17.36 -6.70 8.01
N PHE A 60 -18.14 -5.67 8.35
CA PHE A 60 -19.51 -5.51 7.89
C PHE A 60 -19.57 -5.36 6.36
N LEU A 61 -18.76 -4.48 5.79
CA LEU A 61 -18.73 -4.18 4.35
C LEU A 61 -18.42 -5.42 3.49
N VAL A 62 -17.46 -6.24 3.91
CA VAL A 62 -17.04 -7.43 3.17
C VAL A 62 -18.01 -8.61 3.32
N ARG A 63 -18.74 -8.71 4.45
CA ARG A 63 -19.59 -9.88 4.77
C ARG A 63 -21.07 -9.68 4.53
N SER A 64 -21.55 -8.44 4.51
CA SER A 64 -22.98 -8.12 4.39
C SER A 64 -23.55 -8.35 2.98
N GLY A 65 -22.69 -8.42 1.95
CA GLY A 65 -23.12 -8.46 0.56
C GLY A 65 -23.61 -7.11 0.02
N VAL A 66 -23.42 -6.04 0.80
CA VAL A 66 -23.85 -4.68 0.44
C VAL A 66 -22.97 -4.06 -0.65
N LEU A 67 -21.73 -4.53 -0.80
CA LEU A 67 -20.80 -4.09 -1.84
C LEU A 67 -20.56 -5.21 -2.85
N THR A 68 -20.50 -4.84 -4.14
CA THR A 68 -19.99 -5.72 -5.19
C THR A 68 -18.47 -5.57 -5.25
N SER A 69 -17.75 -6.64 -4.94
CA SER A 69 -16.29 -6.69 -5.07
C SER A 69 -15.85 -8.07 -5.54
N VAL A 70 -14.78 -8.08 -6.34
CA VAL A 70 -14.10 -9.28 -6.81
C VAL A 70 -13.38 -10.03 -5.67
N HIS A 71 -13.11 -9.36 -4.55
CA HIS A 71 -12.49 -9.91 -3.34
C HIS A 71 -13.53 -10.30 -2.27
N ALA A 72 -14.84 -10.20 -2.56
CA ALA A 72 -15.88 -10.51 -1.58
C ALA A 72 -15.97 -12.02 -1.32
N PHE A 73 -15.94 -12.42 -0.05
CA PHE A 73 -16.03 -13.83 0.38
C PHE A 73 -17.35 -14.13 1.09
N ALA A 74 -18.13 -15.06 0.53
CA ALA A 74 -19.32 -15.65 1.13
C ALA A 74 -20.27 -14.60 1.73
N THR A 75 -21.09 -14.00 0.87
CA THR A 75 -22.11 -13.02 1.26
C THR A 75 -23.27 -13.71 1.98
N ASP A 76 -23.52 -13.31 3.23
CA ASP A 76 -24.66 -13.79 4.02
C ASP A 76 -25.31 -12.59 4.72
N PRO A 77 -26.49 -12.13 4.26
CA PRO A 77 -27.19 -11.00 4.85
C PRO A 77 -27.45 -11.16 6.35
N ARG A 78 -27.64 -12.39 6.86
CA ARG A 78 -27.85 -12.64 8.29
C ARG A 78 -26.60 -12.33 9.10
N ARG A 79 -25.42 -12.70 8.59
CA ARG A 79 -24.13 -12.34 9.21
C ARG A 79 -23.90 -10.84 9.14
N GLY A 80 -24.25 -10.21 8.01
CA GLY A 80 -24.22 -8.75 7.87
C GLY A 80 -25.02 -8.05 8.96
N LEU A 81 -26.25 -8.48 9.21
CA LEU A 81 -27.11 -7.92 10.27
C LEU A 81 -26.51 -8.09 11.67
N PHE A 82 -25.95 -9.27 11.98
CA PHE A 82 -25.29 -9.50 13.27
C PHE A 82 -24.11 -8.55 13.48
N ILE A 83 -23.25 -8.38 12.46
CA ILE A 83 -22.10 -7.46 12.53
C ILE A 83 -22.58 -6.01 12.63
N LEU A 84 -23.68 -5.64 11.96
CA LEU A 84 -24.26 -4.30 12.05
C LEU A 84 -24.74 -4.00 13.47
N ILE A 85 -25.47 -4.92 14.11
CA ILE A 85 -25.89 -4.78 15.52
C ILE A 85 -24.68 -4.64 16.43
N LEU A 86 -23.67 -5.50 16.24
CA LEU A 86 -22.42 -5.44 17.00
C LEU A 86 -21.72 -4.07 16.82
N LEU A 87 -21.70 -3.55 15.60
CA LEU A 87 -21.15 -2.23 15.26
C LEU A 87 -21.92 -1.13 15.98
N THR A 88 -23.24 -1.10 15.87
CA THR A 88 -24.07 -0.09 16.54
C THR A 88 -23.87 -0.12 18.05
N VAL A 89 -23.87 -1.30 18.67
CA VAL A 89 -23.70 -1.46 20.11
C VAL A 89 -22.30 -1.04 20.55
N ILE A 90 -21.23 -1.59 19.96
CA ILE A 90 -19.86 -1.30 20.41
C ILE A 90 -19.49 0.15 20.12
N VAL A 91 -19.74 0.65 18.91
CA VAL A 91 -19.38 2.02 18.53
C VAL A 91 -20.24 3.02 19.31
N GLY A 92 -21.55 2.79 19.39
CA GLY A 92 -22.47 3.66 20.11
C GLY A 92 -22.15 3.77 21.59
N THR A 93 -21.94 2.63 22.27
CA THR A 93 -21.58 2.63 23.70
C THR A 93 -20.20 3.24 23.96
N SER A 94 -19.21 2.96 23.11
CA SER A 94 -17.86 3.52 23.24
C SER A 94 -17.84 5.04 23.07
N LEU A 95 -18.55 5.56 22.05
CA LEU A 95 -18.67 7.01 21.82
C LEU A 95 -19.50 7.70 22.90
N ALA A 96 -20.58 7.08 23.38
CA ALA A 96 -21.37 7.62 24.49
C ALA A 96 -20.54 7.70 25.79
N LEU A 97 -19.78 6.65 26.10
CA LEU A 97 -18.88 6.65 27.25
C LEU A 97 -17.77 7.69 27.10
N PHE A 98 -17.20 7.82 25.90
CA PHE A 98 -16.23 8.86 25.59
C PHE A 98 -16.81 10.25 25.82
N ALA A 99 -17.99 10.55 25.25
CA ALA A 99 -18.66 11.84 25.42
C ALA A 99 -18.92 12.16 26.91
N TRP A 100 -19.29 11.15 27.70
CA TRP A 100 -19.52 11.32 29.15
C TRP A 100 -18.22 11.56 29.94
N ARG A 101 -17.12 10.91 29.57
CA ARG A 101 -15.86 10.95 30.35
C ARG A 101 -14.85 11.99 29.85
N ALA A 102 -14.89 12.37 28.57
CA ALA A 102 -13.93 13.27 27.94
C ALA A 102 -13.73 14.61 28.65
N PRO A 103 -14.77 15.28 29.22
CA PRO A 103 -14.59 16.53 29.95
C PRO A 103 -13.73 16.38 31.22
N LYS A 104 -13.64 15.18 31.79
CA LYS A 104 -12.84 14.89 33.00
C LYS A 104 -11.36 14.67 32.69
N VAL A 105 -10.98 14.62 31.41
CA VAL A 105 -9.62 14.36 30.97
C VAL A 105 -8.89 15.69 30.77
N GLY A 106 -7.82 15.92 31.54
CA GLY A 106 -7.05 17.16 31.46
C GLY A 106 -6.41 17.39 30.07
N MET A 107 -6.26 18.68 29.71
CA MET A 107 -5.79 19.12 28.37
C MET A 107 -4.31 18.85 28.07
N GLY A 108 -3.54 18.34 29.04
CA GLY A 108 -2.11 18.03 28.88
C GLY A 108 -1.19 19.27 28.93
N GLY A 109 0.08 19.07 28.59
CA GLY A 109 1.08 20.15 28.60
C GLY A 109 0.99 21.05 27.37
N ARG A 110 1.26 22.35 27.56
CA ARG A 110 1.39 23.34 26.47
C ARG A 110 2.60 23.05 25.58
N PHE A 111 2.48 23.35 24.30
CA PHE A 111 3.52 23.25 23.29
C PHE A 111 3.36 24.38 22.27
N ASP A 112 4.46 24.76 21.63
CA ASP A 112 4.51 25.83 20.64
C ASP A 112 4.01 25.35 19.28
N THR A 113 3.64 26.30 18.41
CA THR A 113 3.18 26.03 17.03
C THR A 113 4.17 25.18 16.23
N VAL A 114 5.46 25.34 16.50
CA VAL A 114 6.54 24.56 15.89
C VAL A 114 7.18 23.68 16.97
N SER A 115 6.73 22.44 17.04
CA SER A 115 7.18 21.46 18.01
C SER A 115 6.94 20.05 17.47
N ARG A 116 7.57 19.05 18.09
CA ARG A 116 7.29 17.64 17.75
C ARG A 116 5.82 17.30 17.97
N GLU A 117 5.20 17.84 19.02
CA GLU A 117 3.77 17.70 19.30
C GLU A 117 2.92 18.22 18.14
N SER A 118 3.20 19.43 17.64
CA SER A 118 2.47 20.03 16.51
C SER A 118 2.63 19.26 15.21
N LEU A 119 3.84 18.75 14.91
CA LEU A 119 4.09 17.94 13.72
C LEU A 119 3.40 16.58 13.79
N LEU A 120 3.37 15.95 14.97
CA LEU A 120 2.63 14.71 15.19
C LEU A 120 1.11 14.92 15.14
N LEU A 121 0.61 16.08 15.60
CA LEU A 121 -0.79 16.46 15.43
C LEU A 121 -1.14 16.63 13.94
N ALA A 122 -0.33 17.36 13.19
CA ALA A 122 -0.53 17.55 11.75
C ALA A 122 -0.54 16.20 11.02
N ASN A 123 0.41 15.30 11.34
CA ASN A 123 0.40 13.93 10.84
C ASN A 123 -0.90 13.18 11.16
N ASN A 124 -1.34 13.22 12.42
CA ASN A 124 -2.58 12.55 12.82
C ASN A 124 -3.80 13.08 12.08
N VAL A 125 -3.90 14.40 11.89
CA VAL A 125 -4.96 15.02 11.12
C VAL A 125 -4.90 14.56 9.66
N LEU A 126 -3.73 14.59 9.02
CA LEU A 126 -3.56 14.12 7.65
C LEU A 126 -3.98 12.65 7.49
N LEU A 127 -3.58 11.77 8.40
CA LEU A 127 -3.94 10.35 8.36
C LEU A 127 -5.45 10.14 8.56
N VAL A 128 -6.09 10.86 9.49
CA VAL A 128 -7.54 10.78 9.71
C VAL A 128 -8.33 11.34 8.54
N VAL A 129 -7.88 12.46 7.96
CA VAL A 129 -8.49 13.05 6.75
C VAL A 129 -8.35 12.09 5.57
N THR A 130 -7.19 11.46 5.40
CA THR A 130 -6.96 10.45 4.36
C THR A 130 -7.88 9.24 4.55
N ALA A 131 -8.01 8.74 5.79
CA ALA A 131 -8.93 7.67 6.13
C ALA A 131 -10.39 8.06 5.80
N GLY A 132 -10.80 9.28 6.15
CA GLY A 132 -12.11 9.83 5.85
C GLY A 132 -12.38 9.96 4.36
N ALA A 133 -11.39 10.41 3.57
CA ALA A 133 -11.50 10.52 2.12
C ALA A 133 -11.66 9.15 1.43
N VAL A 134 -10.87 8.14 1.85
CA VAL A 134 -11.00 6.78 1.32
C VAL A 134 -12.35 6.17 1.75
N ALA A 135 -12.77 6.39 3.00
CA ALA A 135 -14.08 5.96 3.48
C ALA A 135 -15.22 6.62 2.69
N LEU A 136 -15.12 7.91 2.39
CA LEU A 136 -16.10 8.63 1.60
C LEU A 136 -16.22 8.01 0.20
N GLY A 137 -15.11 7.84 -0.53
CA GLY A 137 -15.14 7.21 -1.86
C GLY A 137 -15.70 5.79 -1.84
N THR A 138 -15.47 5.05 -0.77
CA THR A 138 -15.93 3.65 -0.61
C THR A 138 -17.42 3.56 -0.25
N LEU A 139 -17.90 4.44 0.63
CA LEU A 139 -19.28 4.41 1.16
C LEU A 139 -20.25 5.24 0.32
N TYR A 140 -19.76 6.18 -0.50
CA TYR A 140 -20.62 7.06 -1.29
C TYR A 140 -21.50 6.31 -2.30
N PRO A 141 -21.00 5.33 -3.08
CA PRO A 141 -21.83 4.46 -3.91
C PRO A 141 -23.01 3.82 -3.16
N LEU A 142 -22.74 3.35 -1.94
CA LEU A 142 -23.74 2.71 -1.10
C LEU A 142 -24.82 3.70 -0.64
N LEU A 143 -24.43 4.93 -0.30
CA LEU A 143 -25.38 5.97 0.08
C LEU A 143 -26.32 6.33 -1.08
N ILE A 144 -25.79 6.50 -2.29
CA ILE A 144 -26.57 6.82 -3.50
C ILE A 144 -27.55 5.69 -3.83
N ASP A 145 -27.11 4.44 -3.72
CA ASP A 145 -27.95 3.27 -3.92
C ASP A 145 -29.08 3.17 -2.87
N ALA A 146 -28.75 3.38 -1.59
CA ALA A 146 -29.72 3.35 -0.50
C ALA A 146 -30.78 4.47 -0.61
N LEU A 147 -30.44 5.60 -1.24
CA LEU A 147 -31.37 6.70 -1.52
C LEU A 147 -32.20 6.46 -2.80
N GLY A 148 -31.98 5.37 -3.53
CA GLY A 148 -32.68 5.08 -4.78
C GLY A 148 -32.28 6.00 -5.95
N LEU A 149 -31.12 6.66 -5.86
CA LEU A 149 -30.62 7.62 -6.85
C LEU A 149 -29.82 6.97 -8.00
N GLY A 150 -29.82 5.64 -8.06
CA GLY A 150 -29.12 4.84 -9.07
C GLY A 150 -27.87 4.14 -8.54
N LYS A 151 -27.13 3.49 -9.44
CA LYS A 151 -25.85 2.84 -9.14
C LYS A 151 -24.70 3.72 -9.59
N LEU A 152 -23.75 3.97 -8.69
CA LEU A 152 -22.52 4.71 -8.97
C LEU A 152 -21.32 3.82 -8.65
N SER A 153 -20.23 3.97 -9.41
CA SER A 153 -18.96 3.29 -9.12
C SER A 153 -17.86 4.33 -8.98
N VAL A 154 -17.03 4.19 -7.95
CA VAL A 154 -15.86 5.04 -7.71
C VAL A 154 -14.62 4.17 -7.91
N GLY A 155 -13.80 4.52 -8.89
CA GLY A 155 -12.59 3.78 -9.24
C GLY A 155 -11.29 4.51 -8.89
N PRO A 156 -10.13 3.94 -9.28
CA PRO A 156 -8.79 4.49 -9.02
C PRO A 156 -8.59 5.99 -9.29
N PRO A 157 -9.18 6.61 -10.34
CA PRO A 157 -8.98 8.04 -10.58
C PRO A 157 -9.37 8.94 -9.40
N TYR A 158 -10.49 8.66 -8.72
CA TYR A 158 -10.90 9.42 -7.54
C TYR A 158 -9.90 9.24 -6.40
N PHE A 159 -9.58 7.98 -6.07
CA PHE A 159 -8.72 7.67 -4.93
C PHE A 159 -7.32 8.22 -5.12
N ASN A 160 -6.71 8.06 -6.31
CA ASN A 160 -5.40 8.61 -6.60
C ASN A 160 -5.39 10.14 -6.51
N ALA A 161 -6.44 10.81 -7.00
CA ALA A 161 -6.54 12.27 -6.98
C ALA A 161 -6.66 12.85 -5.56
N VAL A 162 -7.20 12.10 -4.60
CA VAL A 162 -7.36 12.57 -3.21
C VAL A 162 -6.24 12.05 -2.31
N PHE A 163 -5.87 10.78 -2.43
CA PHE A 163 -4.87 10.12 -1.58
C PHE A 163 -3.47 10.69 -1.78
N VAL A 164 -3.01 10.83 -3.04
CA VAL A 164 -1.63 11.25 -3.31
C VAL A 164 -1.34 12.64 -2.75
N PRO A 165 -2.17 13.69 -2.98
CA PRO A 165 -1.94 15.02 -2.39
C PRO A 165 -1.94 15.05 -0.87
N LEU A 166 -2.73 14.20 -0.20
CA LEU A 166 -2.76 14.11 1.27
C LEU A 166 -1.54 13.37 1.82
N MET A 167 -1.03 12.37 1.10
CA MET A 167 0.12 11.59 1.54
C MET A 167 1.46 12.29 1.31
N ILE A 168 1.60 13.16 0.31
CA ILE A 168 2.83 13.94 0.08
C ILE A 168 3.28 14.70 1.35
N PRO A 169 2.45 15.56 1.99
CA PRO A 169 2.85 16.24 3.21
C PRO A 169 3.09 15.26 4.38
N ALA A 170 2.34 14.15 4.47
CA ALA A 170 2.58 13.13 5.49
C ALA A 170 3.97 12.49 5.34
N LEU A 171 4.37 12.13 4.11
CA LEU A 171 5.69 11.59 3.80
C LEU A 171 6.82 12.59 4.08
N LEU A 172 6.59 13.89 3.86
CA LEU A 172 7.53 14.93 4.26
C LEU A 172 7.71 14.98 5.79
N LEU A 173 6.61 14.89 6.54
CA LEU A 173 6.62 14.91 8.01
C LEU A 173 7.36 13.72 8.65
N ILE A 174 7.44 12.56 7.98
CA ILE A 174 8.16 11.38 8.47
C ILE A 174 9.63 11.71 8.80
N ALA A 175 10.25 12.61 8.05
CA ALA A 175 11.64 13.02 8.27
C ALA A 175 11.78 14.26 9.16
N VAL A 176 10.82 15.20 9.13
CA VAL A 176 10.85 16.41 9.97
C VAL A 176 10.48 16.11 11.42
N GLY A 177 9.47 15.27 11.66
CA GLY A 177 8.95 14.96 12.99
C GLY A 177 10.01 14.42 13.97
N PRO A 178 10.79 13.39 13.61
CA PRO A 178 11.79 12.80 14.50
C PRO A 178 12.93 13.73 14.90
N VAL A 179 13.26 14.74 14.09
CA VAL A 179 14.35 15.70 14.37
C VAL A 179 13.89 16.93 15.16
N ALA A 180 12.60 17.23 15.15
CA ALA A 180 12.03 18.34 15.92
C ALA A 180 12.08 18.05 17.43
N ASN A 181 12.32 19.06 18.26
CA ASN A 181 12.30 18.90 19.72
C ASN A 181 10.87 18.97 20.28
N TRP A 182 10.66 18.34 21.43
CA TRP A 182 9.42 18.47 22.19
C TRP A 182 9.28 19.88 22.80
N LYS A 183 8.05 20.32 23.12
CA LYS A 183 7.68 21.70 23.55
C LYS A 183 7.87 22.75 22.46
N ALA A 184 9.10 22.91 22.00
CA ALA A 184 9.50 23.96 21.09
C ALA A 184 10.66 23.46 20.23
N ALA A 185 10.56 23.66 18.92
CA ALA A 185 11.61 23.32 17.97
C ALA A 185 12.06 24.57 17.22
N GLN A 186 13.38 24.72 17.06
CA GLN A 186 13.96 25.82 16.30
C GLN A 186 14.13 25.42 14.83
N PHE A 187 13.58 26.23 13.91
CA PHE A 187 13.68 25.98 12.47
C PHE A 187 15.13 25.78 12.00
N GLY A 188 16.06 26.61 12.46
CA GLY A 188 17.47 26.51 12.10
C GLY A 188 18.12 25.18 12.54
N ALA A 189 17.68 24.61 13.67
CA ALA A 189 18.17 23.32 14.15
C ALA A 189 17.62 22.14 13.33
N ILE A 190 16.34 22.21 12.93
CA ILE A 190 15.72 21.24 12.02
C ILE A 190 16.44 21.27 10.66
N PHE A 191 16.60 22.45 10.07
CA PHE A 191 17.28 22.63 8.79
C PHE A 191 18.71 22.08 8.81
N ARG A 192 19.47 22.37 9.88
CA ARG A 192 20.85 21.87 10.03
C ARG A 192 20.92 20.35 10.06
N GLN A 193 19.96 19.67 10.69
CA GLN A 193 19.89 18.21 10.73
C GLN A 193 19.46 17.62 9.38
N LEU A 194 18.57 18.32 8.65
CA LEU A 194 18.01 17.85 7.37
C LEU A 194 18.78 18.33 6.13
N ARG A 195 19.90 19.04 6.28
CA ARG A 195 20.68 19.56 5.14
C ARG A 195 21.09 18.50 4.11
N VAL A 196 21.42 17.29 4.59
CA VAL A 196 21.84 16.18 3.72
C VAL A 196 20.64 15.61 2.94
N PRO A 197 19.52 15.19 3.59
CA PRO A 197 18.35 14.73 2.86
C PRO A 197 17.74 15.82 1.95
N MET A 198 17.82 17.11 2.32
CA MET A 198 17.36 18.23 1.48
C MET A 198 18.10 18.34 0.14
N ILE A 199 19.36 17.91 0.08
CA ILE A 199 20.15 17.93 -1.16
C ILE A 199 20.04 16.58 -1.88
N ALA A 200 20.19 15.48 -1.13
CA ALA A 200 20.18 14.14 -1.70
C ALA A 200 18.83 13.79 -2.35
N ALA A 201 17.71 14.17 -1.74
CA ALA A 201 16.39 13.82 -2.25
C ALA A 201 16.10 14.44 -3.63
N PRO A 202 16.28 15.76 -3.88
CA PRO A 202 16.13 16.31 -5.22
C PRO A 202 17.12 15.73 -6.23
N VAL A 203 18.38 15.52 -5.84
CA VAL A 203 19.38 14.93 -6.75
C VAL A 203 18.94 13.55 -7.22
N VAL A 204 18.57 12.66 -6.31
CA VAL A 204 18.10 11.31 -6.67
C VAL A 204 16.78 11.37 -7.41
N GLY A 205 15.80 12.16 -6.93
CA GLY A 205 14.50 12.30 -7.58
C GLY A 205 14.59 12.80 -9.01
N LEU A 206 15.48 13.75 -9.30
CA LEU A 206 15.64 14.31 -10.65
C LEU A 206 16.45 13.41 -11.58
N THR A 207 17.42 12.64 -11.05
CA THR A 207 18.37 11.87 -11.89
C THR A 207 17.99 10.40 -12.06
N ALA A 208 17.45 9.74 -11.04
CA ALA A 208 17.13 8.31 -11.09
C ALA A 208 16.12 7.93 -12.19
N PRO A 209 15.07 8.72 -12.49
CA PRO A 209 14.15 8.42 -13.60
C PRO A 209 14.83 8.27 -14.96
N PHE A 210 15.91 9.01 -15.23
CA PHE A 210 16.65 8.89 -16.50
C PHE A 210 17.34 7.53 -16.63
N VAL A 211 17.80 6.96 -15.52
CA VAL A 211 18.45 5.63 -15.50
C VAL A 211 17.42 4.51 -15.67
N LEU A 212 16.17 4.74 -15.25
CA LEU A 212 15.09 3.76 -15.29
C LEU A 212 14.40 3.65 -16.67
N GLY A 213 14.73 4.53 -17.62
CA GLY A 213 14.34 4.41 -19.03
C GLY A 213 13.77 5.70 -19.62
N HIS A 214 12.80 6.31 -18.93
CA HIS A 214 12.24 7.60 -19.33
C HIS A 214 11.92 8.47 -18.11
N TRP A 215 11.96 9.78 -18.31
CA TRP A 215 11.63 10.72 -17.24
C TRP A 215 10.12 10.77 -17.00
N SER A 216 9.72 10.82 -15.73
CA SER A 216 8.34 11.01 -15.30
C SER A 216 8.31 11.86 -14.03
N GLY A 217 7.43 12.86 -13.98
CA GLY A 217 7.31 13.74 -12.82
C GLY A 217 6.81 13.02 -11.57
N SER A 218 5.91 12.05 -11.71
CA SER A 218 5.43 11.22 -10.60
C SER A 218 6.53 10.30 -10.09
N ALA A 219 7.33 9.71 -10.99
CA ALA A 219 8.48 8.90 -10.62
C ALA A 219 9.53 9.73 -9.87
N ALA A 220 9.83 10.93 -10.37
CA ALA A 220 10.78 11.85 -9.75
C ALA A 220 10.33 12.25 -8.33
N LEU A 221 9.06 12.61 -8.16
CA LEU A 221 8.49 12.99 -6.86
C LEU A 221 8.51 11.80 -5.87
N GLY A 222 8.08 10.62 -6.30
CA GLY A 222 8.07 9.43 -5.43
C GLY A 222 9.47 9.03 -4.97
N LEU A 223 10.45 8.99 -5.88
CA LEU A 223 11.84 8.69 -5.56
C LEU A 223 12.50 9.78 -4.70
N MET A 224 12.14 11.04 -4.90
CA MET A 224 12.54 12.14 -4.03
C MET A 224 12.03 11.92 -2.60
N LEU A 225 10.74 11.60 -2.42
CA LEU A 225 10.14 11.37 -1.10
C LEU A 225 10.69 10.11 -0.41
N ALA A 226 10.92 9.03 -1.15
CA ALA A 226 11.56 7.83 -0.62
C ALA A 226 13.00 8.13 -0.14
N THR A 227 13.78 8.85 -0.96
CA THR A 227 15.15 9.26 -0.62
C THR A 227 15.17 10.22 0.58
N TRP A 228 14.22 11.16 0.63
CA TRP A 228 14.02 12.09 1.75
C TRP A 228 13.90 11.33 3.07
N ILE A 229 13.07 10.29 3.11
CA ILE A 229 12.87 9.46 4.29
C ILE A 229 14.10 8.61 4.59
N ALA A 230 14.60 7.86 3.61
CA ALA A 230 15.72 6.92 3.80
C ALA A 230 17.00 7.64 4.27
N VAL A 231 17.35 8.77 3.65
CA VAL A 231 18.54 9.55 4.02
C VAL A 231 18.35 10.22 5.38
N SER A 232 17.14 10.68 5.72
CA SER A 232 16.87 11.25 7.05
C SER A 232 16.99 10.19 8.15
N VAL A 233 16.47 8.97 7.92
CA VAL A 233 16.64 7.83 8.83
C VAL A 233 18.12 7.49 8.99
N GLY A 234 18.86 7.35 7.89
CA GLY A 234 20.29 7.02 7.90
C GLY A 234 21.14 8.07 8.63
N THR A 235 20.94 9.35 8.33
CA THR A 235 21.67 10.45 8.98
C THR A 235 21.30 10.61 10.45
N GLY A 236 20.03 10.39 10.82
CA GLY A 236 19.57 10.35 12.21
C GLY A 236 20.22 9.23 13.03
N ILE A 237 20.28 8.02 12.47
CA ILE A 237 20.97 6.87 13.08
C ILE A 237 22.45 7.13 13.26
N PHE A 238 23.13 7.52 12.19
CA PHE A 238 24.55 7.78 12.22
C PHE A 238 24.90 8.91 13.22
N GLY A 239 24.13 10.00 13.20
CA GLY A 239 24.31 11.13 14.12
C GLY A 239 24.15 10.72 15.59
N ARG A 240 23.13 9.92 15.90
CA ARG A 240 22.89 9.44 17.27
C ARG A 240 23.96 8.45 17.73
N MET A 241 24.39 7.51 16.89
CA MET A 241 25.47 6.57 17.21
C MET A 241 26.77 7.32 17.53
N ARG A 242 27.10 8.36 16.74
CA ARG A 242 28.25 9.21 17.00
C ARG A 242 28.14 9.98 18.32
N ALA A 243 26.97 10.56 18.60
CA ALA A 243 26.73 11.32 19.83
C ALA A 243 26.79 10.44 21.09
N THR A 244 26.29 9.21 21.01
CA THR A 244 26.27 8.26 22.14
C THR A 244 27.54 7.41 22.25
N ARG A 245 28.45 7.48 21.25
CA ARG A 245 29.62 6.59 21.10
C ARG A 245 29.27 5.10 21.18
N GLY A 246 28.05 4.74 20.79
CA GLY A 246 27.50 3.39 20.89
C GLY A 246 27.12 2.82 19.53
N GLY A 247 27.25 1.50 19.38
CA GLY A 247 26.79 0.78 18.19
C GLY A 247 25.27 0.77 18.04
N LEU A 248 24.79 0.26 16.90
CA LEU A 248 23.34 0.18 16.61
C LEU A 248 22.57 -0.59 17.68
N ARG A 249 23.12 -1.71 18.16
CA ARG A 249 22.52 -2.56 19.20
C ARG A 249 22.44 -1.91 20.58
N ALA A 250 23.18 -0.82 20.82
CA ALA A 250 23.14 -0.08 22.07
C ALA A 250 21.99 0.95 22.11
N GLN A 251 21.30 1.19 21.00
CA GLN A 251 20.20 2.15 20.93
C GLN A 251 18.89 1.55 21.45
N PRO A 252 17.97 2.37 22.01
CA PRO A 252 16.69 1.89 22.51
C PRO A 252 15.88 1.16 21.43
N ARG A 253 15.29 0.01 21.77
CA ARG A 253 14.55 -0.83 20.80
C ARG A 253 13.34 -0.11 20.19
N SER A 254 12.61 0.68 20.99
CA SER A 254 11.48 1.48 20.49
C SER A 254 11.92 2.54 19.47
N TRP A 255 13.09 3.13 19.68
CA TRP A 255 13.67 4.11 18.78
C TRP A 255 14.15 3.46 17.47
N LEU A 256 14.76 2.27 17.53
CA LEU A 256 15.10 1.48 16.35
C LEU A 256 13.87 1.02 15.59
N GLY A 257 12.84 0.54 16.29
CA GLY A 257 11.57 0.10 15.70
C GLY A 257 10.87 1.22 14.91
N MET A 258 10.85 2.45 15.45
CA MET A 258 10.34 3.62 14.72
C MET A 258 11.12 3.90 13.43
N HIS A 259 12.46 3.89 13.48
CA HIS A 259 13.28 4.12 12.28
C HIS A 259 13.14 3.00 11.25
N MET A 260 13.01 1.75 11.70
CA MET A 260 12.78 0.60 10.84
C MET A 260 11.43 0.72 10.13
N ALA A 261 10.36 1.11 10.83
CA ALA A 261 9.05 1.35 10.22
C ALA A 261 9.11 2.48 9.18
N HIS A 262 9.78 3.60 9.48
CA HIS A 262 9.92 4.70 8.52
C HIS A 262 10.79 4.32 7.32
N LEU A 263 11.83 3.50 7.51
CA LEU A 263 12.61 2.96 6.40
C LEU A 263 11.78 2.02 5.52
N GLY A 264 10.90 1.21 6.13
CA GLY A 264 9.91 0.39 5.41
C GLY A 264 9.04 1.22 4.48
N ILE A 265 8.52 2.36 4.96
CA ILE A 265 7.77 3.31 4.11
C ILE A 265 8.62 3.83 2.94
N ALA A 266 9.91 4.12 3.15
CA ALA A 266 10.78 4.53 2.04
C ALA A 266 10.93 3.42 0.99
N VAL A 267 11.13 2.17 1.42
CA VAL A 267 11.24 0.99 0.54
C VAL A 267 9.92 0.76 -0.22
N PHE A 268 8.79 0.82 0.48
CA PHE A 268 7.45 0.71 -0.10
C PHE A 268 7.21 1.79 -1.17
N VAL A 269 7.49 3.07 -0.86
CA VAL A 269 7.32 4.17 -1.81
C VAL A 269 8.23 3.99 -3.03
N THR A 270 9.47 3.52 -2.86
CA THR A 270 10.34 3.16 -3.99
C THR A 270 9.71 2.08 -4.86
N GLY A 271 9.23 0.98 -4.27
CA GLY A 271 8.57 -0.12 -4.99
C GLY A 271 7.36 0.34 -5.78
N VAL A 272 6.42 1.04 -5.13
CA VAL A 272 5.21 1.59 -5.74
C VAL A 272 5.55 2.53 -6.89
N THR A 273 6.50 3.45 -6.66
CA THR A 273 6.87 4.47 -7.65
C THR A 273 7.50 3.85 -8.89
N ILE A 274 8.40 2.89 -8.71
CA ILE A 274 9.10 2.24 -9.82
C ILE A 274 8.14 1.32 -10.58
N VAL A 275 7.36 0.48 -9.90
CA VAL A 275 6.45 -0.43 -10.61
C VAL A 275 5.37 0.35 -11.37
N SER A 276 4.78 1.38 -10.76
CA SER A 276 3.70 2.15 -11.39
C SER A 276 4.20 3.04 -12.53
N GLY A 277 5.48 3.42 -12.50
CA GLY A 277 6.08 4.28 -13.52
C GLY A 277 6.73 3.53 -14.70
N TYR A 278 7.18 2.29 -14.47
CA TYR A 278 8.07 1.57 -15.40
C TYR A 278 7.65 0.11 -15.63
N GLU A 279 6.49 -0.34 -15.15
CA GLU A 279 5.96 -1.63 -15.58
C GLU A 279 5.62 -1.63 -17.06
N THR A 280 5.76 -2.79 -17.68
CA THR A 280 5.36 -3.00 -19.06
C THR A 280 4.47 -4.23 -19.14
N GLU A 281 3.44 -4.14 -19.97
CA GLU A 281 2.48 -5.20 -20.23
C GLU A 281 2.36 -5.40 -21.74
N ARG A 282 2.25 -6.66 -22.17
CA ARG A 282 1.84 -7.00 -23.53
C ARG A 282 0.85 -8.15 -23.51
N ASP A 283 -0.25 -7.98 -24.21
CA ASP A 283 -1.17 -9.06 -24.57
C ASP A 283 -0.89 -9.43 -26.03
N VAL A 284 -0.38 -10.63 -26.26
CA VAL A 284 0.09 -11.06 -27.57
C VAL A 284 -0.52 -12.39 -27.98
N ARG A 285 -0.69 -12.54 -29.28
CA ARG A 285 -0.92 -13.82 -29.92
C ARG A 285 0.43 -14.49 -30.15
N LEU A 286 0.61 -15.72 -29.66
CA LEU A 286 1.81 -16.53 -29.89
C LEU A 286 1.44 -17.92 -30.42
N ALA A 287 2.04 -18.30 -31.53
CA ALA A 287 2.14 -19.67 -32.00
C ALA A 287 3.32 -20.40 -31.32
N GLN A 288 3.35 -21.73 -31.45
CA GLN A 288 4.47 -22.52 -30.96
C GLN A 288 5.79 -22.10 -31.63
N GLY A 289 6.82 -21.85 -30.82
CA GLY A 289 8.13 -21.36 -31.24
C GLY A 289 8.22 -19.84 -31.36
N GLU A 290 7.10 -19.10 -31.32
CA GLU A 290 7.13 -17.64 -31.36
C GLU A 290 7.54 -17.05 -30.01
N SER A 291 8.14 -15.85 -30.07
CA SER A 291 8.67 -15.14 -28.92
C SER A 291 8.10 -13.73 -28.80
N VAL A 292 7.98 -13.25 -27.57
CA VAL A 292 7.68 -11.84 -27.27
C VAL A 292 8.77 -11.26 -26.37
N SER A 293 9.19 -10.03 -26.68
CA SER A 293 10.14 -9.28 -25.86
C SER A 293 9.42 -8.30 -24.92
N ILE A 294 9.83 -8.27 -23.64
CA ILE A 294 9.33 -7.34 -22.62
C ILE A 294 10.39 -7.05 -21.56
N GLY A 295 10.63 -5.77 -21.24
CA GLY A 295 11.60 -5.37 -20.20
C GLY A 295 13.02 -5.91 -20.37
N GLY A 296 13.46 -6.17 -21.62
CA GLY A 296 14.76 -6.79 -21.91
C GLY A 296 14.80 -8.32 -21.77
N TYR A 297 13.66 -8.97 -21.58
CA TYR A 297 13.49 -10.43 -21.56
C TYR A 297 12.76 -10.91 -22.81
N ASN A 298 13.09 -12.12 -23.26
CA ASN A 298 12.38 -12.82 -24.32
C ASN A 298 11.64 -14.03 -23.73
N LEU A 299 10.34 -14.11 -24.00
CA LEU A 299 9.49 -15.22 -23.62
C LEU A 299 9.07 -15.98 -24.87
N THR A 300 9.48 -17.24 -24.97
CA THR A 300 9.18 -18.11 -26.12
C THR A 300 8.13 -19.14 -25.74
N LEU A 301 7.04 -19.24 -26.50
CA LEU A 301 6.05 -20.29 -26.28
C LEU A 301 6.56 -21.60 -26.88
N VAL A 302 7.08 -22.51 -26.04
CA VAL A 302 7.60 -23.81 -26.49
C VAL A 302 6.46 -24.75 -26.88
N GLY A 303 5.31 -24.63 -26.21
CA GLY A 303 4.11 -25.39 -26.51
C GLY A 303 3.06 -25.26 -25.42
N VAL A 304 1.90 -25.88 -25.65
CA VAL A 304 0.84 -26.00 -24.65
C VAL A 304 0.44 -27.46 -24.56
N ARG A 305 0.39 -28.00 -23.34
CA ARG A 305 0.01 -29.39 -23.07
C ARG A 305 -1.20 -29.46 -22.15
N SER A 306 -2.08 -30.42 -22.42
CA SER A 306 -3.22 -30.70 -21.54
C SER A 306 -2.82 -31.67 -20.44
N ALA A 307 -3.25 -31.39 -19.21
CA ALA A 307 -3.06 -32.25 -18.06
C ALA A 307 -4.35 -32.30 -17.22
N ARG A 308 -4.45 -33.30 -16.34
CA ARG A 308 -5.55 -33.46 -15.39
C ARG A 308 -5.03 -33.25 -13.97
N GLY A 309 -5.57 -32.26 -13.27
CA GLY A 309 -5.31 -32.01 -11.86
C GLY A 309 -6.25 -32.84 -10.96
N PRO A 310 -6.17 -32.68 -9.63
CA PRO A 310 -6.97 -33.45 -8.67
C PRO A 310 -8.49 -33.28 -8.86
N ASN A 311 -8.94 -32.07 -9.20
CA ASN A 311 -10.35 -31.73 -9.37
C ASN A 311 -10.60 -30.77 -10.56
N TYR A 312 -9.63 -30.63 -11.47
CA TYR A 312 -9.70 -29.75 -12.64
C TYR A 312 -9.01 -30.36 -13.86
N VAL A 313 -9.34 -29.87 -15.05
CA VAL A 313 -8.57 -30.10 -16.28
C VAL A 313 -7.78 -28.83 -16.57
N THR A 314 -6.54 -28.95 -17.02
CA THR A 314 -5.68 -27.78 -17.28
C THR A 314 -4.96 -27.84 -18.61
N GLN A 315 -4.73 -26.65 -19.17
CA GLN A 315 -3.77 -26.40 -20.24
C GLN A 315 -2.58 -25.67 -19.65
N ILE A 316 -1.41 -26.28 -19.77
CA ILE A 316 -0.14 -25.77 -19.23
C ILE A 316 0.64 -25.22 -20.42
N GLY A 317 0.94 -23.92 -20.41
CA GLY A 317 1.87 -23.33 -21.36
C GLY A 317 3.30 -23.56 -20.91
N ASP A 318 4.13 -24.18 -21.74
CA ASP A 318 5.56 -24.27 -21.49
C ASP A 318 6.23 -23.03 -22.13
N ILE A 319 6.58 -22.03 -21.32
CA ILE A 319 7.17 -20.78 -21.79
C ILE A 319 8.62 -20.68 -21.34
N GLU A 320 9.54 -20.47 -22.27
CA GLU A 320 10.95 -20.29 -21.98
C GLU A 320 11.29 -18.80 -21.78
N LEU A 321 11.77 -18.45 -20.59
CA LEU A 321 12.25 -17.11 -20.25
C LEU A 321 13.76 -17.04 -20.49
N SER A 322 14.17 -16.16 -21.39
CA SER A 322 15.58 -15.93 -21.72
C SER A 322 15.94 -14.44 -21.69
N ARG A 323 17.23 -14.16 -21.55
CA ARG A 323 17.81 -12.81 -21.65
C ARG A 323 19.19 -12.91 -22.27
N ASP A 324 19.50 -12.03 -23.22
CA ASP A 324 20.79 -12.00 -23.93
C ASP A 324 21.19 -13.37 -24.50
N GLY A 325 20.22 -14.11 -25.04
CA GLY A 325 20.42 -15.46 -25.61
C GLY A 325 20.58 -16.59 -24.59
N LYS A 326 20.61 -16.31 -23.29
CA LYS A 326 20.70 -17.32 -22.23
C LYS A 326 19.33 -17.62 -21.63
N VAL A 327 18.96 -18.90 -21.60
CA VAL A 327 17.76 -19.37 -20.90
C VAL A 327 17.95 -19.21 -19.39
N LEU A 328 17.05 -18.49 -18.76
CA LEU A 328 17.06 -18.25 -17.32
C LEU A 328 16.19 -19.29 -16.59
N ARG A 329 14.96 -19.51 -17.07
CA ARG A 329 13.98 -20.40 -16.45
C ARG A 329 12.88 -20.80 -17.43
N ARG A 330 12.17 -21.89 -17.14
CA ARG A 330 10.90 -22.25 -17.79
C ARG A 330 9.73 -21.93 -16.88
N LEU A 331 8.75 -21.24 -17.44
CA LEU A 331 7.51 -20.82 -16.81
C LEU A 331 6.38 -21.74 -17.26
N HIS A 332 5.50 -22.09 -16.32
CA HIS A 332 4.41 -23.03 -16.55
C HIS A 332 3.06 -22.40 -16.17
N PRO A 333 2.61 -21.32 -16.83
CA PRO A 333 1.27 -20.79 -16.57
C PRO A 333 0.21 -21.82 -16.94
N GLU A 334 -0.88 -21.83 -16.17
CA GLU A 334 -1.96 -22.77 -16.36
C GLU A 334 -3.28 -22.07 -16.64
N LYS A 335 -4.10 -22.69 -17.48
CA LYS A 335 -5.53 -22.40 -17.56
C LYS A 335 -6.29 -23.59 -17.03
N ARG A 336 -6.93 -23.45 -15.88
CA ARG A 336 -7.63 -24.51 -15.15
C ARG A 336 -9.13 -24.38 -15.35
N ASN A 337 -9.79 -25.45 -15.76
CA ASN A 337 -11.23 -25.54 -15.84
C ASN A 337 -11.75 -26.52 -14.78
N TYR A 338 -12.67 -26.04 -13.93
CA TYR A 338 -13.29 -26.81 -12.85
C TYR A 338 -14.71 -27.21 -13.29
N PRO A 339 -14.97 -28.50 -13.62
CA PRO A 339 -16.27 -28.92 -14.12
C PRO A 339 -17.44 -28.63 -13.18
N ALA A 340 -17.18 -28.60 -11.86
CA ALA A 340 -18.20 -28.35 -10.84
C ALA A 340 -18.65 -26.88 -10.75
N SER A 341 -17.78 -25.92 -11.05
CA SER A 341 -18.09 -24.47 -10.94
C SER A 341 -18.27 -23.77 -12.29
N GLN A 342 -17.86 -24.41 -13.41
CA GLN A 342 -17.91 -23.85 -14.77
C GLN A 342 -17.21 -22.49 -14.91
N MET A 343 -16.31 -22.15 -13.98
CA MET A 343 -15.53 -20.92 -13.99
C MET A 343 -14.07 -21.24 -14.27
N PRO A 344 -13.55 -20.96 -15.48
CA PRO A 344 -12.13 -21.15 -15.77
C PRO A 344 -11.29 -20.17 -14.94
N MET A 345 -10.14 -20.64 -14.47
CA MET A 345 -9.19 -19.86 -13.71
C MET A 345 -7.83 -19.89 -14.40
N THR A 346 -7.19 -18.74 -14.51
CA THR A 346 -5.79 -18.66 -14.93
C THR A 346 -4.89 -18.67 -13.70
N GLU A 347 -3.91 -19.58 -13.71
CA GLU A 347 -2.75 -19.57 -12.84
C GLU A 347 -1.60 -18.90 -13.59
N VAL A 348 -1.04 -17.85 -13.00
CA VAL A 348 0.09 -17.15 -13.60
C VAL A 348 1.40 -17.84 -13.20
N ALA A 349 2.36 -17.87 -14.12
CA ALA A 349 3.73 -18.20 -13.77
C ALA A 349 4.51 -16.92 -13.49
N ILE A 350 5.22 -16.90 -12.37
CA ILE A 350 5.98 -15.75 -11.91
C ILE A 350 7.44 -16.16 -11.76
N ASP A 351 8.33 -15.43 -12.42
CA ASP A 351 9.75 -15.45 -12.09
C ASP A 351 10.11 -14.17 -11.33
N ALA A 352 10.51 -14.35 -10.07
CA ALA A 352 10.86 -13.28 -9.13
C ALA A 352 12.33 -13.38 -8.73
N ASN A 353 12.99 -12.23 -8.56
CA ASN A 353 14.38 -12.17 -8.13
C ASN A 353 14.68 -11.05 -7.10
N GLY A 354 13.65 -10.48 -6.45
CA GLY A 354 13.78 -9.38 -5.49
C GLY A 354 13.90 -7.99 -6.13
N LEU A 355 14.24 -7.89 -7.41
CA LEU A 355 14.37 -6.63 -8.15
C LEU A 355 13.34 -6.48 -9.26
N ARG A 356 12.74 -7.58 -9.73
CA ARG A 356 11.67 -7.57 -10.73
C ARG A 356 10.89 -8.87 -10.69
N HIS A 357 9.66 -8.79 -11.17
CA HIS A 357 8.87 -9.94 -11.58
C HIS A 357 8.71 -9.96 -13.10
N VAL A 358 8.82 -11.16 -13.69
CA VAL A 358 8.32 -11.43 -15.04
C VAL A 358 7.16 -12.41 -14.90
N TYR A 359 5.98 -11.99 -15.35
CA TYR A 359 4.77 -12.78 -15.31
C TYR A 359 4.46 -13.28 -16.71
N ALA A 360 3.93 -14.51 -16.79
CA ALA A 360 3.23 -14.99 -17.95
C ALA A 360 1.88 -15.57 -17.52
N ALA A 361 0.84 -15.25 -18.28
CA ALA A 361 -0.51 -15.76 -18.10
C ALA A 361 -1.00 -16.34 -19.42
N LEU A 362 -1.51 -17.57 -19.38
CA LEU A 362 -2.10 -18.21 -20.56
C LEU A 362 -3.56 -17.75 -20.72
N GLY A 363 -3.85 -17.13 -21.86
CA GLY A 363 -5.16 -16.63 -22.27
C GLY A 363 -6.01 -17.73 -22.92
N GLU A 364 -6.86 -17.38 -23.87
CA GLU A 364 -7.66 -18.34 -24.63
C GLU A 364 -6.89 -18.90 -25.85
N PRO A 365 -7.18 -20.13 -26.28
CA PRO A 365 -6.73 -20.62 -27.57
C PRO A 365 -7.39 -19.81 -28.69
N LEU A 366 -6.62 -19.43 -29.70
CA LEU A 366 -7.07 -18.67 -30.87
C LEU A 366 -7.23 -19.56 -32.12
N GLY A 367 -7.05 -20.87 -31.98
CA GLY A 367 -7.07 -21.85 -33.07
C GLY A 367 -5.66 -22.21 -33.57
N GLU A 368 -5.53 -23.34 -34.27
CA GLU A 368 -4.27 -23.75 -34.96
C GLU A 368 -3.00 -23.76 -34.08
N GLY A 369 -3.14 -24.09 -32.79
CA GLY A 369 -2.00 -24.10 -31.85
C GLY A 369 -1.53 -22.71 -31.38
N VAL A 370 -2.31 -21.67 -31.70
CA VAL A 370 -2.06 -20.29 -31.32
C VAL A 370 -2.79 -19.93 -30.03
N TRP A 371 -2.14 -19.16 -29.17
CA TRP A 371 -2.64 -18.76 -27.85
C TRP A 371 -2.55 -17.25 -27.65
N SER A 372 -3.54 -16.67 -26.98
CA SER A 372 -3.34 -15.39 -26.30
C SER A 372 -2.45 -15.64 -25.08
N VAL A 373 -1.38 -14.85 -24.95
CA VAL A 373 -0.46 -14.90 -23.83
C VAL A 373 -0.27 -13.48 -23.34
N ARG A 374 -0.50 -13.27 -22.06
CA ARG A 374 -0.26 -11.98 -21.43
C ARG A 374 1.02 -12.03 -20.62
N VAL A 375 1.92 -11.10 -20.89
CA VAL A 375 3.23 -11.02 -20.25
C VAL A 375 3.41 -9.66 -19.58
N TYR A 376 4.01 -9.68 -18.40
CA TYR A 376 4.30 -8.47 -17.62
C TYR A 376 5.75 -8.45 -17.18
N HIS A 377 6.37 -7.27 -17.18
CA HIS A 377 7.60 -7.00 -16.47
C HIS A 377 7.34 -5.91 -15.44
N LYS A 378 7.43 -6.27 -14.15
CA LYS A 378 7.16 -5.38 -13.02
C LYS A 378 8.43 -5.15 -12.21
N PRO A 379 9.15 -4.04 -12.43
CA PRO A 379 10.36 -3.73 -11.69
C PRO A 379 10.03 -3.37 -10.23
N PHE A 380 10.83 -3.86 -9.29
CA PHE A 380 10.80 -3.54 -7.85
C PHE A 380 9.46 -3.81 -7.14
N VAL A 381 8.58 -4.62 -7.71
CA VAL A 381 7.28 -4.95 -7.09
C VAL A 381 7.44 -5.66 -5.72
N ASP A 382 8.50 -6.44 -5.54
CA ASP A 382 8.82 -7.08 -4.25
C ASP A 382 9.04 -6.09 -3.11
N TRP A 383 9.47 -4.87 -3.44
CA TRP A 383 9.76 -3.85 -2.43
C TRP A 383 8.49 -3.30 -1.77
N ILE A 384 7.34 -3.48 -2.43
CA ILE A 384 6.02 -3.18 -1.84
C ILE A 384 5.73 -4.10 -0.65
N TRP A 385 6.18 -5.35 -0.72
CA TRP A 385 5.93 -6.35 0.32
C TRP A 385 7.01 -6.36 1.41
N ILE A 386 8.26 -6.01 1.03
CA ILE A 386 9.39 -5.93 1.96
C ILE A 386 9.28 -4.69 2.86
N GLY A 387 8.83 -3.56 2.29
CA GLY A 387 8.65 -2.30 3.01
C GLY A 387 7.41 -2.32 3.89
#